data_AF-A0A1V4SCM0-F1
#
_entry.id   AF-A0A1V4SCM0-F1
#
_cell.length_a   1.000
_cell.length_b   1.000
_cell.length_c   1.000
_cell.angle_alpha   90.00
_cell.angle_beta   90.00
_cell.angle_gamma   90.00
#
_symmetry.space_group_name_H-M   'P 1'
#
loop_
_entity.id
_entity.type
_entity.pdbx_description
1 polymer ?
#
loop_
_entity_poly.entity_id
_entity_poly.type
_entity_poly.pdbx_seq_one_letter_code
_entity_poly.pdbx_strand_id
1 'polypeptide(L)'
;MEKNYDPKIVAFCCSNCASSAAEVAHRMEKILPENVKLVQVPCTGRVEILHLLKPFENGIDGVYVAGCQEDSCQYISGIAKARKRVEHAKKILSELDIEPERIDVFSFSAARGQDFVDMARDMVERLKTLGPLPKKINP
;
A
#
# COMPACT_ATOMS: atom_id res chain seq x y z
N MET A 1 10.95 22.98 -0.03
CA MET A 1 10.89 21.78 -0.89
C MET A 1 12.30 21.24 -1.03
N GLU A 2 12.64 20.20 -0.28
CA GLU A 2 13.87 19.45 -0.53
C GLU A 2 13.77 18.87 -1.94
N LYS A 3 14.65 19.29 -2.85
CA LYS A 3 14.61 18.96 -4.28
C LYS A 3 14.88 17.47 -4.59
N ASN A 4 14.85 16.58 -3.59
CA ASN A 4 15.18 15.17 -3.74
C ASN A 4 14.43 14.27 -2.73
N TYR A 5 13.22 14.66 -2.32
CA TYR A 5 12.40 13.83 -1.43
C TYR A 5 11.95 12.55 -2.15
N ASP A 6 12.37 11.40 -1.63
CA ASP A 6 12.00 10.08 -2.10
C ASP A 6 11.24 9.34 -0.98
N PRO A 7 9.91 9.16 -1.10
CA PRO A 7 9.07 8.65 -0.02
C PRO A 7 9.35 7.16 0.25
N LYS A 8 9.43 6.77 1.52
CA LYS A 8 9.55 5.36 1.92
C LYS A 8 8.16 4.73 1.98
N ILE A 9 7.96 3.64 1.24
CA ILE A 9 6.64 3.01 1.10
C ILE A 9 6.71 1.53 1.48
N VAL A 10 5.73 1.07 2.25
CA VAL A 10 5.52 -0.36 2.55
C VAL A 10 4.22 -0.84 1.91
N ALA A 11 4.29 -1.93 1.15
CA ALA A 11 3.16 -2.50 0.44
C ALA A 11 2.87 -3.93 0.92
N PHE A 12 1.67 -4.18 1.46
CA PHE A 12 1.24 -5.52 1.83
C PHE A 12 0.53 -6.19 0.64
N CYS A 13 1.16 -7.22 0.08
CA CYS A 13 0.74 -7.84 -1.17
C CYS A 13 0.24 -9.27 -0.96
N CYS A 14 -0.95 -9.59 -1.48
CA CYS A 14 -1.48 -10.96 -1.50
C CYS A 14 -0.57 -11.90 -2.32
N SER A 15 -0.16 -13.02 -1.74
CA SER A 15 0.72 -14.01 -2.39
C SER A 15 0.16 -14.61 -3.67
N ASN A 16 -1.16 -14.52 -3.90
CA ASN A 16 -1.80 -15.13 -5.05
C ASN A 16 -1.92 -14.11 -6.20
N CYS A 17 -2.80 -13.12 -6.05
CA CYS A 17 -3.07 -12.14 -7.11
C CYS A 17 -1.92 -11.15 -7.31
N ALA A 18 -1.29 -10.67 -6.23
CA ALA A 18 -0.26 -9.64 -6.34
C ALA A 18 1.08 -10.22 -6.82
N SER A 19 1.46 -11.43 -6.38
CA SER A 19 2.65 -12.11 -6.92
C SER A 19 2.49 -12.42 -8.41
N SER A 20 1.33 -12.91 -8.83
CA SER A 20 1.05 -13.19 -10.25
C SER A 20 1.15 -11.92 -11.09
N ALA A 21 0.58 -10.80 -10.62
CA ALA A 21 0.68 -9.52 -11.31
C ALA A 21 2.12 -8.98 -11.33
N ALA A 22 2.91 -9.19 -10.28
CA ALA A 22 4.32 -8.82 -10.24
C ALA A 22 5.14 -9.62 -11.28
N GLU A 23 4.88 -10.92 -11.44
CA GLU A 23 5.51 -11.74 -12.48
C GLU A 23 5.12 -11.30 -13.90
N VAL A 24 3.86 -10.91 -14.10
CA VAL A 24 3.39 -10.35 -15.38
C VAL A 24 4.08 -9.01 -15.65
N ALA A 25 4.16 -8.13 -14.66
CA ALA A 25 4.86 -6.84 -14.77
C ALA A 25 6.33 -7.04 -15.14
N HIS A 26 7.01 -8.00 -14.49
CA HIS A 26 8.39 -8.33 -14.79
C HIS A 26 8.57 -8.83 -16.24
N ARG A 27 7.68 -9.72 -16.71
CA ARG A 27 7.67 -10.19 -18.11
C ARG A 27 7.40 -9.08 -19.13
N MET A 28 6.69 -8.03 -18.71
CA MET A 28 6.45 -6.83 -19.52
C MET A 28 7.57 -5.79 -19.38
N GLU A 29 8.68 -6.13 -18.72
CA GLU A 29 9.81 -5.24 -18.44
C GLU A 29 9.39 -3.96 -17.68
N LYS A 30 8.31 -4.06 -16.89
CA LYS A 30 7.81 -2.97 -16.05
C LYS A 30 8.49 -3.02 -14.68
N ILE A 31 9.12 -1.92 -14.32
CA ILE A 31 9.89 -1.78 -13.09
C ILE A 31 9.04 -1.08 -12.03
N LEU A 32 8.97 -1.66 -10.83
CA LEU A 32 8.39 -0.98 -9.67
C LEU A 32 9.36 0.10 -9.16
N PRO A 33 8.84 1.20 -8.61
CA PRO A 33 9.67 2.18 -7.92
C PRO A 33 10.49 1.53 -6.79
N GLU A 34 11.80 1.80 -6.72
CA GLU A 34 12.74 1.15 -5.78
C GLU A 34 12.47 1.47 -4.30
N ASN A 35 11.79 2.60 -4.07
CA ASN A 35 11.37 3.10 -2.77
C ASN A 35 10.10 2.42 -2.22
N VAL A 36 9.51 1.50 -2.99
CA VAL A 36 8.41 0.64 -2.57
C VAL A 36 8.96 -0.71 -2.10
N LYS A 37 8.76 -1.03 -0.82
CA LYS A 37 9.12 -2.33 -0.23
C LYS A 37 7.89 -3.22 -0.14
N LEU A 38 7.93 -4.34 -0.86
CA LEU A 38 6.85 -5.33 -0.87
C LEU A 38 6.98 -6.28 0.32
N VAL A 39 5.89 -6.45 1.06
CA VAL A 39 5.72 -7.45 2.12
C VAL A 39 4.65 -8.42 1.66
N GLN A 40 5.06 -9.66 1.37
CA GLN A 40 4.11 -10.70 0.96
C GLN A 40 3.33 -11.23 2.16
N VAL A 41 2.01 -11.35 1.97
CA VAL A 41 1.10 -11.98 2.92
C VAL A 41 0.28 -13.06 2.20
N PRO A 42 -0.07 -14.19 2.84
CA PRO A 42 -0.90 -15.22 2.21
C PRO A 42 -2.24 -14.69 1.67
N CYS A 43 -2.79 -13.69 2.35
CA CYS A 43 -3.99 -12.98 1.95
C CYS A 43 -4.01 -11.60 2.61
N THR A 44 -4.58 -10.60 1.95
CA THR A 44 -4.81 -9.27 2.54
C THR A 44 -5.72 -9.33 3.78
N GLY A 45 -6.54 -10.38 3.91
CA GLY A 45 -7.35 -10.62 5.10
C GLY A 45 -6.54 -10.82 6.39
N ARG A 46 -5.25 -11.18 6.29
CA ARG A 46 -4.31 -11.29 7.43
C ARG A 46 -3.70 -9.95 7.85
N VAL A 47 -3.87 -8.91 7.05
CA VAL A 47 -3.39 -7.57 7.38
C VAL A 47 -4.28 -7.01 8.47
N GLU A 48 -3.74 -6.95 9.69
CA GLU A 48 -4.35 -6.30 10.86
C GLU A 48 -3.93 -4.84 11.01
N ILE A 49 -4.67 -4.08 11.82
CA ILE A 49 -4.47 -2.64 12.02
C ILE A 49 -3.03 -2.27 12.44
N LEU A 50 -2.39 -3.09 13.28
CA LEU A 50 -1.01 -2.85 13.71
C LEU A 50 -0.01 -2.91 12.56
N HIS A 51 -0.25 -3.76 11.54
CA HIS A 51 0.60 -3.80 10.35
C HIS A 51 0.48 -2.51 9.52
N LEU A 52 -0.67 -1.83 9.61
CA LEU A 52 -0.94 -0.60 8.88
C LEU A 52 -0.37 0.63 9.59
N LEU A 53 -0.42 0.66 10.93
CA LEU A 53 0.00 1.82 11.73
C LEU A 53 1.48 1.78 12.12
N LYS A 54 2.03 0.60 12.42
CA LYS A 54 3.43 0.45 12.87
C LYS A 54 4.46 1.04 11.88
N PRO A 55 4.29 0.94 10.55
CA PRO A 55 5.20 1.59 9.61
C PRO A 55 5.30 3.11 9.83
N PHE A 56 4.19 3.79 10.09
CA PHE A 56 4.20 5.25 10.32
C PHE A 56 5.00 5.62 11.57
N GLU A 57 4.88 4.84 12.66
CA GLU A 57 5.72 5.01 13.86
C GLU A 57 7.23 4.90 13.56
N ASN A 58 7.60 4.13 12.53
CA ASN A 58 8.98 3.93 12.11
C ASN A 58 9.45 4.95 11.05
N GLY A 59 8.64 5.97 10.75
CA GLY A 59 8.96 6.99 9.75
C GLY A 59 8.82 6.53 8.30
N ILE A 60 7.89 5.61 8.04
CA ILE A 60 7.45 5.27 6.68
C ILE A 60 6.41 6.30 6.21
N ASP A 61 6.61 6.85 5.02
CA ASP A 61 5.81 7.97 4.50
C ASP A 61 4.45 7.53 3.96
N GLY A 62 4.33 6.27 3.53
CA GLY A 62 3.05 5.70 3.13
C GLY A 62 2.98 4.18 3.15
N VAL A 63 1.75 3.68 3.25
CA VAL A 63 1.44 2.26 3.35
C VAL A 63 0.32 1.93 2.37
N TYR A 64 0.38 0.80 1.67
CA TYR A 64 -0.80 0.33 0.95
C TYR A 64 -0.99 -1.17 1.03
N VAL A 65 -2.22 -1.60 0.82
CA VAL A 65 -2.59 -3.02 0.71
C VAL A 65 -2.98 -3.31 -0.74
N ALA A 66 -2.33 -4.30 -1.33
CA ALA A 66 -2.55 -4.73 -2.70
C ALA A 66 -3.09 -6.17 -2.73
N GLY A 67 -4.28 -6.36 -3.30
CA GLY A 67 -4.92 -7.67 -3.34
C GLY A 67 -5.85 -7.89 -4.53
N CYS A 68 -6.50 -9.05 -4.50
CA CYS A 68 -7.48 -9.44 -5.51
C CYS A 68 -8.66 -8.46 -5.54
N GLN A 69 -9.40 -8.43 -6.65
CA GLN A 69 -10.72 -7.78 -6.67
C GLN A 69 -11.68 -8.50 -5.71
N GLU A 70 -12.73 -7.80 -5.28
CA GLU A 70 -13.68 -8.33 -4.29
C GLU A 70 -14.41 -9.57 -4.80
N ASP A 71 -14.79 -9.57 -6.06
CA ASP A 71 -15.47 -10.66 -6.77
C ASP A 71 -14.60 -11.90 -7.01
N SER A 72 -13.27 -11.73 -7.06
CA SER A 72 -12.28 -12.77 -7.35
C SER A 72 -11.44 -13.16 -6.13
N CYS A 73 -11.84 -12.72 -4.94
CA CYS A 73 -11.10 -13.04 -3.72
C CYS A 73 -11.21 -14.54 -3.40
N GLN A 74 -10.10 -15.26 -3.47
CA GLN A 74 -10.04 -16.69 -3.13
C GLN A 74 -10.51 -16.99 -1.69
N TYR A 75 -10.33 -16.04 -0.78
CA TYR A 75 -10.75 -16.15 0.62
C TYR A 75 -12.06 -15.40 0.91
N ILE A 76 -12.84 -15.10 -0.13
CA ILE A 76 -14.20 -14.50 -0.13
C ILE A 76 -14.23 -13.04 0.33
N SER A 77 -13.57 -12.70 1.44
CA SER A 77 -13.72 -11.40 2.12
C SER A 77 -12.38 -10.74 2.50
N GLY A 78 -11.25 -11.30 2.05
CA GLY A 78 -9.92 -10.82 2.47
C GLY A 78 -9.68 -9.34 2.15
N ILE A 79 -9.91 -8.94 0.90
CA ILE A 79 -9.75 -7.55 0.46
C ILE A 79 -10.80 -6.62 1.08
N ALA A 80 -12.04 -7.08 1.22
CA ALA A 80 -13.11 -6.31 1.87
C ALA A 80 -12.80 -6.02 3.36
N LYS A 81 -12.24 -7.00 4.08
CA LYS A 81 -11.73 -6.82 5.45
C LYS A 81 -10.57 -5.83 5.50
N ALA A 82 -9.63 -5.93 4.56
CA ALA A 82 -8.51 -5.00 4.46
C ALA A 82 -8.99 -3.55 4.21
N ARG A 83 -9.98 -3.32 3.32
CA ARG A 83 -10.58 -1.99 3.12
C ARG A 83 -11.14 -1.43 4.42
N LYS A 84 -11.94 -2.20 5.16
CA LYS A 84 -12.50 -1.75 6.45
C LYS A 84 -11.41 -1.35 7.44
N ARG A 85 -10.30 -2.09 7.50
CA ARG A 85 -9.17 -1.79 8.38
C ARG A 85 -8.38 -0.57 7.92
N VAL A 86 -8.18 -0.39 6.62
CA VAL A 86 -7.55 0.81 6.08
C VAL A 86 -8.41 2.05 6.33
N GLU A 87 -9.73 1.98 6.14
CA GLU A 87 -10.62 3.08 6.48
C GLU A 87 -10.59 3.42 7.98
N HIS A 88 -10.43 2.40 8.84
CA HIS A 88 -10.20 2.64 10.26
C HIS A 88 -8.83 3.29 10.54
N ALA A 89 -7.78 2.82 9.86
CA ALA A 89 -6.44 3.41 9.97
C ALA A 89 -6.41 4.88 9.52
N LYS A 90 -7.11 5.23 8.42
CA LYS A 90 -7.25 6.61 7.95
C LYS A 90 -7.83 7.54 9.01
N LYS A 91 -8.84 7.08 9.75
CA LYS A 91 -9.42 7.85 10.87
C LYS A 91 -8.40 8.09 11.96
N ILE A 92 -7.66 7.06 12.36
CA ILE A 92 -6.61 7.18 13.37
C ILE A 92 -5.51 8.14 12.91
N LEU A 93 -5.06 8.05 11.64
CA LEU A 93 -4.07 8.98 11.10
C LEU A 93 -4.58 10.42 11.14
N SER A 94 -5.84 10.66 10.77
CA SER A 94 -6.45 11.99 10.83
C SER A 94 -6.54 12.54 12.26
N GLU A 95 -6.78 11.69 13.27
CA GLU A 95 -6.76 12.09 14.68
C GLU A 95 -5.35 12.46 15.18
N LEU A 96 -4.31 11.97 14.51
CA LEU A 96 -2.90 12.24 14.78
C LEU A 96 -2.34 13.38 13.91
N ASP A 97 -3.19 14.14 13.22
CA ASP A 97 -2.79 15.18 12.25
C ASP A 97 -1.88 14.65 11.12
N ILE A 98 -2.06 13.38 10.74
CA ILE A 98 -1.38 12.73 9.61
C ILE A 98 -2.37 12.61 8.45
N GLU A 99 -1.93 12.94 7.23
CA GLU A 99 -2.78 12.89 6.05
C GLU A 99 -3.27 11.46 5.76
N PRO A 100 -4.59 11.20 5.76
CA PRO A 100 -5.15 9.86 5.52
C PRO A 100 -4.84 9.32 4.12
N GLU A 101 -4.48 10.18 3.18
CA GLU A 101 -4.06 9.84 1.82
C GLU A 101 -2.77 9.01 1.78
N ARG A 102 -2.00 8.99 2.88
CA ARG A 102 -0.78 8.18 3.03
C ARG A 102 -1.04 6.69 3.17
N ILE A 103 -2.29 6.28 3.35
CA ILE A 103 -2.68 4.87 3.40
C ILE A 103 -3.80 4.53 2.42
N ASP A 104 -3.67 3.43 1.68
CA ASP A 104 -4.71 3.03 0.71
C ASP A 104 -4.84 1.52 0.46
N VAL A 105 -5.90 1.13 -0.24
CA VAL A 105 -6.12 -0.23 -0.72
C VAL A 105 -6.28 -0.23 -2.23
N PHE A 106 -5.43 -0.99 -2.91
CA PHE A 106 -5.51 -1.24 -4.34
C PHE A 106 -5.97 -2.67 -4.60
N SER A 107 -6.94 -2.81 -5.50
CA SER A 107 -7.53 -4.09 -5.89
C SER A 107 -7.47 -4.25 -7.40
N PHE A 108 -6.93 -5.37 -7.87
CA PHE A 108 -6.69 -5.65 -9.29
C PHE A 108 -6.80 -7.15 -9.56
N SER A 109 -7.00 -7.52 -10.82
CA SER A 109 -6.99 -8.93 -11.22
C SER A 109 -5.56 -9.42 -11.46
N ALA A 110 -5.31 -10.71 -11.24
CA ALA A 110 -3.98 -11.32 -11.34
C ALA A 110 -3.30 -11.15 -12.71
N ALA A 111 -4.07 -10.94 -13.78
CA ALA A 111 -3.55 -10.76 -15.15
C ALA A 111 -3.10 -9.32 -15.46
N ARG A 112 -3.33 -8.37 -14.56
CA ARG A 112 -3.11 -6.93 -14.79
C ARG A 112 -1.80 -6.45 -14.18
N GLY A 113 -0.67 -6.92 -14.74
CA GLY A 113 0.67 -6.51 -14.28
C GLY A 113 0.96 -5.02 -14.43
N GLN A 114 0.40 -4.37 -15.45
CA GLN A 114 0.52 -2.92 -15.64
C GLN A 114 -0.12 -2.15 -14.48
N ASP A 115 -1.34 -2.52 -14.08
CA ASP A 115 -2.04 -1.90 -12.95
C ASP A 115 -1.21 -1.99 -11.65
N PHE A 116 -0.51 -3.11 -11.42
CA PHE A 116 0.36 -3.31 -10.26
C PHE A 116 1.53 -2.32 -10.19
N VAL A 117 2.08 -1.91 -11.33
CA VAL A 117 3.15 -0.90 -11.38
C VAL A 117 2.56 0.51 -11.29
N ASP A 118 1.42 0.74 -11.91
CA ASP A 118 0.78 2.05 -11.90
C ASP A 118 0.29 2.45 -10.51
N MET A 119 -0.30 1.52 -9.72
CA MET A 119 -0.67 1.83 -8.33
C MET A 119 0.54 2.21 -7.45
N ALA A 120 1.69 1.60 -7.70
CA ALA A 120 2.90 1.91 -6.97
C ALA A 120 3.38 3.33 -7.31
N ARG A 121 3.32 3.70 -8.60
CA ARG A 121 3.64 5.06 -9.07
C ARG A 121 2.65 6.09 -8.54
N ASP A 122 1.35 5.77 -8.55
CA ASP A 122 0.29 6.64 -8.04
C ASP A 122 0.52 6.95 -6.56
N MET A 123 0.90 5.95 -5.77
CA MET A 123 1.25 6.16 -4.36
C MET A 123 2.52 7.02 -4.21
N VAL A 124 3.56 6.77 -5.00
CA VAL A 124 4.80 7.57 -4.98
C VAL A 124 4.51 9.05 -5.28
N GLU A 125 3.77 9.34 -6.36
CA GLU A 125 3.47 10.71 -6.76
C GLU A 125 2.55 11.42 -5.76
N ARG A 126 1.58 10.70 -5.21
CA ARG A 126 0.75 11.19 -4.10
C ARG A 126 1.61 11.61 -2.92
N LEU A 127 2.52 10.74 -2.46
CA LEU A 127 3.38 11.04 -1.31
C LEU A 127 4.38 12.16 -1.59
N LYS A 128 4.92 12.25 -2.82
CA LYS A 128 5.76 13.39 -3.23
C LYS A 128 5.03 14.72 -3.10
N THR A 129 3.73 14.73 -3.41
CA THR A 129 2.88 15.92 -3.28
C THR A 129 2.62 16.28 -1.81
N LEU A 130 2.40 15.29 -0.95
CA LEU A 130 2.21 15.49 0.49
C LEU A 130 3.50 15.86 1.23
N GLY A 131 4.65 15.42 0.71
CA GLY A 131 5.93 15.60 1.37
C GLY A 131 6.20 14.59 2.51
N PRO A 132 7.31 14.78 3.25
CA PRO A 132 7.74 13.84 4.29
C PRO A 132 6.73 13.75 5.42
N LEU A 133 6.67 12.58 6.06
CA LEU A 133 5.84 12.38 7.25
C LEU A 133 6.15 13.42 8.34
N PRO A 134 5.14 14.02 9.00
CA PRO A 134 5.36 14.94 10.12
C PRO A 134 6.16 14.27 11.24
N LYS A 135 7.22 14.94 11.74
CA LYS A 135 8.14 14.40 12.77
C LYS A 135 7.52 14.20 14.16
N LYS A 136 6.25 14.56 14.37
CA LYS A 136 5.58 14.48 15.67
C LYS A 136 4.48 13.42 15.65
N ILE A 137 4.86 12.18 15.88
CA ILE A 137 3.96 11.20 16.48
C ILE A 137 4.26 11.29 17.98
N ASN A 138 3.67 12.27 18.67
CA ASN A 138 3.81 12.35 20.12
C ASN A 138 3.02 11.17 20.73
N PRO A 139 3.65 10.29 21.53
CA PRO A 139 2.93 9.28 22.31
C PRO A 139 2.08 9.91 23.42
#